data_AF-A4J8P5-F1
#
_entry.id   AF-A4J8P5-F1
#
_cell.length_a   1.000
_cell.length_b   1.000
_cell.length_c   1.000
_cell.angle_alpha   90.00
_cell.angle_beta   90.00
_cell.angle_gamma   90.00
#
_symmetry.space_group_name_H-M   'P 1'
#
loop_
_entity.id
_entity.type
_entity.pdbx_description
1 polymer ?
#
loop_
_entity_poly.entity_id
_entity_poly.type
_entity_poly.pdbx_seq_one_letter_code
_entity_poly.pdbx_strand_id
1 'polypeptide(L)'
;MGKNILDLMLRFVLGGLAVALCYILLILIPWKSVAGIFAAFPAVMVSALIITGMEKGSKEATNIAYGAVAGNIGGLVCVMTVLLGLALWQNVTLAISIGLIAWFVASAVSFSIYTAVTKEHTP
;
A
#
# COMPACT_ATOMS: atom_id res chain seq x y z
N MET A 1 20.26 3.36 18.27
CA MET A 1 20.23 3.56 16.80
C MET A 1 19.87 2.28 16.04
N GLY A 2 20.37 1.10 16.41
CA GLY A 2 20.14 -0.16 15.65
C GLY A 2 18.72 -0.73 15.63
N LYS A 3 17.89 -0.46 16.66
CA LYS A 3 16.54 -1.04 16.78
C LYS A 3 15.58 -0.59 15.66
N ASN A 4 15.65 0.67 15.24
CA ASN A 4 14.79 1.21 14.17
C ASN A 4 15.18 0.70 12.77
N ILE A 5 16.48 0.50 12.53
CA ILE A 5 16.98 -0.06 11.26
C ILE A 5 16.57 -1.53 11.13
N LEU A 6 16.68 -2.28 12.24
CA LEU A 6 16.28 -3.69 12.27
C LEU A 6 14.79 -3.83 11.97
N ASP A 7 13.95 -2.98 12.56
CA ASP A 7 12.51 -2.97 12.33
C ASP A 7 12.15 -2.69 10.87
N LEU A 8 12.83 -1.70 10.28
CA LEU A 8 12.64 -1.34 8.87
C LEU A 8 13.08 -2.48 7.94
N MET A 9 14.23 -3.11 8.22
CA MET A 9 14.69 -4.28 7.47
C MET A 9 13.74 -5.47 7.63
N LEU A 10 13.17 -5.69 8.81
CA LEU A 10 12.21 -6.77 9.06
C LEU A 10 10.92 -6.56 8.27
N ARG A 11 10.36 -5.35 8.28
CA ARG A 11 9.18 -4.99 7.46
C ARG A 11 9.48 -5.14 5.97
N PHE A 12 10.66 -4.73 5.53
CA PHE A 12 11.08 -4.85 4.14
C PHE A 12 11.28 -6.31 3.73
N VAL A 13 11.94 -7.14 4.55
CA VAL A 13 12.19 -8.55 4.27
C VAL A 13 10.88 -9.33 4.30
N LEU A 14 10.04 -9.18 5.33
CA LEU A 14 8.74 -9.85 5.40
C LEU A 14 7.84 -9.46 4.24
N GLY A 15 7.83 -8.17 3.91
CA GLY A 15 7.05 -7.66 2.78
C GLY A 15 7.56 -8.14 1.42
N GLY A 16 8.87 -8.02 1.19
CA GLY A 16 9.52 -8.46 -0.03
C GLY A 16 9.44 -9.96 -0.24
N LEU A 17 9.60 -10.77 0.82
CA LEU A 17 9.40 -12.22 0.76
C LEU A 17 7.95 -12.57 0.46
N ALA A 18 6.97 -11.90 1.07
CA ALA A 18 5.56 -12.16 0.77
C ALA A 18 5.24 -11.88 -0.71
N VAL A 19 5.74 -10.76 -1.25
CA VAL A 19 5.56 -10.40 -2.67
C VAL A 19 6.30 -11.40 -3.58
N ALA A 20 7.53 -11.79 -3.23
CA ALA A 20 8.31 -12.75 -4.01
C ALA A 20 7.67 -14.16 -3.99
N LEU A 21 7.15 -14.61 -2.85
CA LEU A 21 6.41 -15.87 -2.73
C LEU A 21 5.13 -15.83 -3.56
N CYS A 22 4.39 -14.72 -3.52
CA CYS A 22 3.25 -14.51 -4.40
C CYS A 22 3.69 -14.62 -5.86
N TYR A 23 4.78 -13.97 -6.26
CA TYR A 23 5.34 -14.09 -7.62
C TYR A 23 5.71 -15.52 -8.01
N ILE A 24 6.32 -16.30 -7.11
CA ILE A 24 6.66 -17.71 -7.36
C ILE A 24 5.39 -18.55 -7.54
N LEU A 25 4.37 -18.37 -6.69
CA LEU A 25 3.07 -19.04 -6.85
C LEU A 25 2.42 -18.73 -8.21
N LEU A 26 2.69 -17.56 -8.77
CA LEU A 26 2.18 -17.14 -10.08
C LEU A 26 2.92 -17.74 -11.26
N ILE A 27 4.19 -18.12 -11.10
CA ILE A 27 4.90 -18.93 -12.11
C ILE A 27 4.34 -20.36 -12.13
N LEU A 28 3.94 -20.87 -10.95
CA LEU A 28 3.37 -22.21 -10.79
C LEU A 28 1.89 -22.31 -11.23
N ILE A 29 1.11 -21.23 -11.12
CA ILE A 29 -0.32 -21.20 -11.42
C ILE A 29 -0.57 -20.44 -12.74
N PRO A 30 -1.21 -21.03 -13.77
CA PRO A 30 -1.40 -20.42 -15.08
C PRO A 30 -2.36 -19.22 -15.13
N TRP A 31 -2.91 -18.77 -14.01
CA TRP A 31 -3.89 -17.67 -13.94
C TRP A 31 -3.22 -16.32 -13.71
N LYS A 32 -2.87 -15.62 -14.82
CA LYS A 32 -2.29 -14.26 -14.78
C LYS A 32 -3.10 -13.23 -13.99
N SER A 33 -4.43 -13.32 -13.93
CA SER A 33 -5.26 -12.36 -13.19
C SER A 33 -5.13 -12.51 -11.67
N VAL A 34 -4.80 -13.71 -11.20
CA VAL A 34 -4.54 -13.98 -9.77
C VAL A 34 -3.26 -13.28 -9.31
N ALA A 35 -2.36 -12.95 -10.24
CA ALA A 35 -1.12 -12.22 -9.96
C ALA A 35 -1.34 -10.84 -9.35
N GLY A 36 -2.26 -10.08 -9.94
CA GLY A 36 -2.58 -8.73 -9.45
C GLY A 36 -3.20 -8.77 -8.06
N ILE A 37 -4.02 -9.80 -7.78
CA ILE A 37 -4.71 -9.94 -6.49
C ILE A 37 -3.70 -10.25 -5.37
N PHE A 38 -2.74 -11.15 -5.61
CA PHE A 38 -1.73 -11.48 -4.62
C PHE A 38 -0.61 -10.42 -4.51
N ALA A 39 -0.34 -9.65 -5.55
CA ALA A 39 0.55 -8.50 -5.47
C ALA A 39 0.00 -7.38 -4.57
N ALA A 40 -1.33 -7.29 -4.42
CA ALA A 40 -1.99 -6.37 -3.52
C ALA A 40 -2.02 -6.85 -2.05
N PHE A 41 -1.48 -8.04 -1.74
CA PHE A 41 -1.59 -8.63 -0.42
C PHE A 41 -0.79 -7.83 0.63
N PRO A 42 -1.44 -7.23 1.65
CA PRO A 42 -0.81 -6.27 2.55
C PRO A 42 -0.07 -6.95 3.70
N ALA A 43 0.73 -7.99 3.42
CA ALA A 43 1.51 -8.69 4.45
C ALA A 43 2.46 -7.75 5.20
N VAL A 44 3.04 -6.77 4.48
CA VAL A 44 3.91 -5.72 5.06
C VAL A 44 3.15 -4.92 6.12
N MET A 45 1.90 -4.55 5.82
CA MET A 45 1.07 -3.74 6.71
C MET A 45 0.77 -4.49 8.01
N VAL A 46 0.41 -5.78 7.93
CA VAL A 46 0.12 -6.61 9.12
C VAL A 46 1.33 -6.68 10.04
N SER A 47 2.53 -6.91 9.49
CA SER A 47 3.76 -6.94 10.29
C SER A 47 4.03 -5.59 10.97
N ALA A 48 3.85 -4.48 10.26
CA ALA A 48 4.03 -3.14 10.78
C ALA A 48 3.06 -2.81 11.92
N LEU A 49 1.80 -3.24 11.80
CA LEU A 49 0.77 -3.04 12.82
C LEU A 49 1.03 -3.86 14.08
N ILE A 50 1.44 -5.13 13.93
CA ILE A 50 1.76 -5.99 15.08
C ILE A 50 2.92 -5.37 15.88
N ILE A 51 4.01 -5.03 15.21
CA ILE A 51 5.18 -4.43 15.85
C ILE A 51 4.82 -3.09 16.49
N THR A 52 4.17 -2.18 15.76
CA THR A 52 3.82 -0.86 16.30
C THR A 52 2.79 -0.96 17.42
N GLY A 53 1.84 -1.89 17.34
CA GLY A 53 0.88 -2.15 18.40
C GLY A 53 1.56 -2.63 19.69
N MET A 54 2.56 -3.50 19.57
CA MET A 54 3.34 -3.99 20.72
C MET A 54 4.26 -2.93 21.31
N GLU A 55 4.89 -2.08 20.48
CA GLU A 55 5.90 -1.12 20.96
C GLU A 55 5.34 0.25 21.36
N LYS A 56 4.35 0.75 20.62
CA LYS A 56 3.85 2.14 20.74
C LYS A 56 2.36 2.19 21.11
N GLY A 57 1.71 1.04 21.20
CA GLY A 57 0.30 0.93 21.60
C GLY A 57 -0.70 1.20 20.48
N SER A 58 -1.97 1.03 20.80
CA SER A 58 -3.06 1.00 19.82
C SER A 58 -3.24 2.31 19.05
N LYS A 59 -3.04 3.49 19.67
CA LYS A 59 -3.24 4.79 18.99
C LYS A 59 -2.29 4.96 17.80
N GLU A 60 -1.02 4.61 17.98
CA GLU A 60 -0.03 4.73 16.92
C GLU A 60 -0.24 3.68 15.82
N ALA A 61 -0.62 2.45 16.20
CA ALA A 61 -0.99 1.42 15.24
C ALA A 61 -2.20 1.84 14.39
N THR A 62 -3.22 2.46 14.99
CA THR A 62 -4.37 2.99 14.25
C THR A 62 -3.95 4.09 13.26
N ASN A 63 -3.03 4.99 13.64
CA ASN A 63 -2.52 6.02 12.73
C ASN A 63 -1.79 5.41 11.52
N ILE A 64 -0.97 4.38 11.75
CA ILE A 64 -0.34 3.62 10.65
C ILE A 64 -1.40 2.92 9.79
N ALA A 65 -2.45 2.37 10.40
CA ALA A 65 -3.54 1.74 9.67
C ALA A 65 -4.28 2.72 8.76
N TYR A 66 -4.58 3.94 9.24
CA TYR A 66 -5.20 4.99 8.42
C TYR A 66 -4.33 5.39 7.23
N GLY A 67 -3.02 5.55 7.44
CA GLY A 67 -2.07 5.81 6.36
C GLY A 67 -2.07 4.69 5.31
N ALA A 68 -2.11 3.43 5.75
CA ALA A 68 -2.17 2.29 4.85
C ALA A 68 -3.49 2.18 4.08
N VAL A 69 -4.64 2.51 4.70
CA VAL A 69 -5.93 2.57 3.99
C VAL A 69 -5.93 3.67 2.93
N ALA A 70 -5.45 4.87 3.28
CA ALA A 70 -5.33 5.98 2.33
C ALA A 70 -4.43 5.61 1.13
N GLY A 71 -3.29 4.95 1.40
CA GLY A 71 -2.38 4.48 0.34
C GLY A 71 -2.99 3.41 -0.56
N ASN A 72 -3.80 2.49 -0.02
CA ASN A 72 -4.52 1.49 -0.81
C ASN A 72 -5.62 2.11 -1.67
N ILE A 73 -6.37 3.10 -1.16
CA ILE A 73 -7.37 3.86 -1.93
C ILE A 73 -6.68 4.60 -3.07
N GLY A 74 -5.58 5.30 -2.79
CA GLY A 74 -4.79 5.92 -3.85
C GLY A 74 -4.29 4.89 -4.86
N GLY A 75 -3.92 3.69 -4.41
CA GLY A 75 -3.48 2.59 -5.27
C GLY A 75 -4.57 2.14 -6.24
N LEU A 76 -5.83 2.07 -5.78
CA LEU A 76 -6.98 1.83 -6.66
C LEU A 76 -7.13 2.93 -7.70
N VAL A 77 -7.02 4.20 -7.30
CA VAL A 77 -7.07 5.35 -8.22
C VAL A 77 -5.93 5.29 -9.26
N CYS A 78 -4.74 4.87 -8.85
CA CYS A 78 -3.60 4.64 -9.73
C CYS A 78 -3.93 3.60 -10.80
N VAL A 79 -4.35 2.41 -10.39
CA VAL A 79 -4.66 1.31 -11.30
C VAL A 79 -5.77 1.69 -12.28
N MET A 80 -6.82 2.36 -11.79
CA MET A 80 -7.91 2.86 -12.64
C MET A 80 -7.43 3.89 -13.66
N THR A 81 -6.59 4.86 -13.23
CA THR A 81 -6.02 5.88 -14.10
C THR A 81 -5.10 5.28 -15.16
N VAL A 82 -4.24 4.32 -14.77
CA VAL A 82 -3.36 3.60 -15.69
C VAL A 82 -4.18 2.80 -16.69
N LEU A 83 -5.22 2.09 -16.25
CA LEU A 83 -6.08 1.28 -17.10
C LEU A 83 -6.80 2.14 -18.15
N LEU A 84 -7.38 3.27 -17.73
CA LEU A 84 -8.01 4.23 -18.63
C LEU A 84 -6.99 4.88 -19.58
N GLY A 85 -5.81 5.25 -19.09
CA GLY A 85 -4.75 5.84 -19.90
C GLY A 85 -4.21 4.87 -20.96
N LEU A 86 -4.07 3.58 -20.62
CA LEU A 86 -3.69 2.54 -21.58
C LEU A 86 -4.78 2.33 -22.65
N ALA A 87 -6.06 2.40 -22.26
CA ALA A 87 -7.18 2.23 -23.18
C ALA A 87 -7.35 3.41 -24.15
N LEU A 88 -7.07 4.64 -23.70
CA LEU A 88 -7.28 5.86 -24.49
C LEU A 88 -6.05 6.27 -25.32
N TRP A 89 -4.86 6.17 -24.75
CA TRP A 89 -3.64 6.75 -25.37
C TRP A 89 -2.67 5.71 -25.91
N GLN A 90 -2.86 4.42 -25.58
CA GLN A 90 -1.96 3.31 -25.95
C GLN A 90 -0.47 3.54 -25.61
N ASN A 91 -0.16 4.56 -24.79
CA ASN A 91 1.19 4.95 -24.42
C ASN A 91 1.43 4.61 -22.95
N VAL A 92 2.22 3.54 -22.75
CA VAL A 92 2.51 2.97 -21.43
C VAL A 92 3.21 3.97 -20.51
N THR A 93 4.18 4.72 -21.04
CA THR A 93 5.00 5.66 -20.25
C THR A 93 4.16 6.80 -19.68
N LEU A 94 3.24 7.35 -20.49
CA LEU A 94 2.33 8.41 -20.05
C LEU A 94 1.26 7.90 -19.09
N ALA A 95 0.72 6.71 -19.32
CA ALA A 95 -0.27 6.12 -18.42
C ALA A 95 0.32 5.88 -17.03
N ILE A 96 1.55 5.34 -16.95
CA ILE A 96 2.25 5.09 -15.68
C ILE A 96 2.58 6.40 -14.96
N SER A 97 3.09 7.41 -15.67
CA SER A 97 3.47 8.68 -15.04
C SER A 97 2.27 9.43 -14.46
N ILE A 98 1.16 9.50 -15.21
CA ILE A 98 -0.09 10.11 -14.74
C ILE A 98 -0.70 9.28 -13.60
N GLY A 99 -0.67 7.95 -13.70
CA GLY A 99 -1.11 7.05 -12.64
C GLY A 99 -0.36 7.27 -11.32
N LEU A 100 0.97 7.46 -11.38
CA LEU A 100 1.79 7.71 -10.21
C LEU A 100 1.50 9.07 -9.56
N ILE A 101 1.23 10.09 -10.36
CA ILE A 101 0.81 11.41 -9.86
C ILE A 101 -0.58 11.29 -9.20
N ALA A 102 -1.52 10.61 -9.87
CA ALA A 102 -2.86 10.40 -9.36
C ALA A 102 -2.85 9.60 -8.04
N TRP A 103 -1.99 8.58 -7.93
CA TRP A 103 -1.76 7.81 -6.70
C TRP A 103 -1.37 8.72 -5.54
N PHE A 104 -0.37 9.57 -5.75
CA PHE A 104 0.17 10.44 -4.71
C PHE A 104 -0.86 11.46 -4.24
N VAL A 105 -1.54 12.11 -5.18
CA VAL A 105 -2.60 13.10 -4.90
C VAL A 105 -3.77 12.44 -4.17
N ALA A 106 -4.28 11.32 -4.66
CA ALA A 106 -5.40 10.61 -4.05
C ALA A 106 -5.04 10.13 -2.63
N SER A 107 -3.84 9.55 -2.44
CA SER A 107 -3.38 9.12 -1.12
C SER A 107 -3.28 10.29 -0.14
N ALA A 108 -2.73 11.44 -0.57
CA ALA A 108 -2.61 12.63 0.26
C ALA A 108 -3.98 13.22 0.66
N VAL A 109 -4.93 13.27 -0.28
CA VAL A 109 -6.30 13.73 -0.03
C VAL A 109 -7.02 12.80 0.95
N SER A 110 -6.98 11.48 0.71
CA SER A 110 -7.60 10.49 1.59
C SER A 110 -7.02 10.55 3.00
N PHE A 111 -5.69 10.65 3.14
CA PHE A 111 -5.05 10.79 4.45
C PHE A 111 -5.49 12.07 5.17
N SER A 112 -5.57 13.19 4.46
CA SER A 112 -6.03 14.47 5.02
C SER A 112 -7.47 14.38 5.53
N ILE A 113 -8.36 13.72 4.78
CA ILE A 113 -9.75 13.49 5.18
C ILE A 113 -9.81 12.61 6.43
N TYR A 114 -9.10 11.48 6.46
CA TYR A 114 -9.09 10.61 7.63
C TYR A 114 -8.55 11.33 8.87
N THR A 115 -7.50 12.13 8.72
CA THR A 115 -6.92 12.90 9.83
C THR A 115 -7.88 14.01 10.31
N ALA A 116 -8.65 14.63 9.41
CA ALA A 116 -9.66 15.62 9.77
C ALA A 116 -10.84 14.99 10.52
N VAL A 117 -11.37 13.86 10.02
CA VAL A 117 -12.51 13.15 10.63
C VAL A 117 -12.16 12.57 12.01
N THR A 118 -10.94 12.06 12.17
CA THR A 118 -10.51 11.45 13.44
C THR A 118 -10.11 12.47 14.50
N LYS A 119 -9.67 13.68 14.12
CA LYS A 119 -9.47 14.79 15.06
C LYS A 119 -10.78 15.26 15.72
N GLU A 120 -11.92 15.04 15.08
CA GLU A 120 -13.24 15.41 15.60
C GLU A 120 -13.77 14.41 16.65
N HIS A 121 -13.12 13.26 16.84
CA HIS A 121 -13.55 12.17 17.72
C HIS A 121 -12.65 11.91 18.94
N THR A 122 -11.77 12.84 19.28
CA THR A 122 -11.06 12.82 20.57
C THR A 122 -11.64 13.87 21.52
N PRO A 123 -12.25 13.46 22.66
CA PRO A 123 -12.53 14.38 23.76
C PRO A 123 -11.25 14.92 24.40
#